data_AF-A0A2M6X8N9-F1
#
_entry.id   AF-A0A2M6X8N9-F1
#
_cell.length_a   1.000
_cell.length_b   1.000
_cell.length_c   1.000
_cell.angle_alpha   90.00
_cell.angle_beta   90.00
_cell.angle_gamma   90.00
#
_symmetry.space_group_name_H-M   'P 1'
#
loop_
_entity.id
_entity.type
_entity.pdbx_description
1 polymer ?
#
loop_
_entity_poly.entity_id
_entity_poly.type
_entity_poly.pdbx_seq_one_letter_code
_entity_poly.pdbx_strand_id
1 'polypeptide(L)'
;MSYFFRRFLLFCIIFIFLCAAPLVIFYARGYRFDLHNLEFTKTGTLSVKTAPSGADIYLDGKIYPKASPAKIDGLKPKDYALRVTREGYQDWQASFTIKPELVTSATHIILFPQQLEEKNIISGSIDNFALSPDQQKIIYNIAKGEKRGLWIFYFGTEANIKISDIYFDDFDWSGNGQKIILKRKEESGLRYGLLDLGASGTLKNNPKIQDLASLLRDPIEKISWSPDNSQRLFILAKDNLYEADLGKPSISLLQRNVQTYAFHAYGLLWVQKDQKNVFLAAQDYRLLNRPEIITALPKRETYKIIPSPGKIALLLDHDLYFVEDGALVKIAEAVEDASWSPDNKRLLYFNAHQINSYYLKDATNSVLTRDSRILENINWWPRSQYVVFVSEEKLKFIDAAPEMNSHWITEIKNTKVPQTKIQWDKNSKNIFLVAENEQGKRNIVKIKLIEN
;
A
#
# COMPACT_ATOMS: atom_id res chain seq x y z
N MET A 1 -45.73 -54.89 -16.87
CA MET A 1 -44.27 -55.13 -16.96
C MET A 1 -43.93 -56.38 -16.16
N SER A 2 -43.27 -57.36 -16.79
CA SER A 2 -42.76 -58.57 -16.12
C SER A 2 -41.78 -58.21 -14.99
N TYR A 3 -41.81 -58.96 -13.89
CA TYR A 3 -40.88 -58.83 -12.76
C TYR A 3 -39.41 -58.88 -13.21
N PHE A 4 -39.10 -59.72 -14.19
CA PHE A 4 -37.76 -59.83 -14.80
C PHE A 4 -37.35 -58.58 -15.56
N PHE A 5 -38.27 -57.94 -16.29
CA PHE A 5 -38.00 -56.70 -17.02
C PHE A 5 -37.70 -55.54 -16.07
N ARG A 6 -38.43 -55.44 -14.94
CA ARG A 6 -38.16 -54.43 -13.91
C ARG A 6 -36.78 -54.61 -13.27
N ARG A 7 -36.38 -55.85 -12.97
CA ARG A 7 -35.04 -56.15 -12.43
C ARG A 7 -33.93 -55.85 -13.44
N PHE A 8 -34.10 -56.26 -14.70
CA PHE A 8 -33.14 -55.96 -15.77
C PHE A 8 -32.92 -54.45 -15.94
N LEU A 9 -34.01 -53.67 -16.00
CA LEU A 9 -33.94 -52.21 -16.12
C LEU A 9 -33.25 -51.56 -14.91
N LEU A 10 -33.49 -52.05 -13.69
CA LEU A 10 -32.80 -51.58 -12.49
C LEU A 10 -31.29 -51.84 -12.56
N PHE A 11 -30.86 -53.04 -12.98
CA PHE A 11 -29.43 -53.33 -13.15
C PHE A 11 -28.78 -52.48 -14.26
N CYS A 12 -29.49 -52.22 -15.37
CA CYS A 12 -28.98 -51.31 -16.41
C CYS A 12 -28.82 -49.88 -15.89
N ILE A 13 -29.77 -49.35 -15.13
CA ILE A 13 -29.66 -48.01 -14.53
C ILE A 13 -28.51 -47.95 -13.52
N ILE A 14 -28.35 -48.98 -12.68
CA ILE A 14 -27.23 -49.06 -11.73
C ILE A 14 -25.89 -49.11 -12.47
N PHE A 15 -25.79 -49.87 -13.56
CA PHE A 15 -24.58 -49.93 -14.38
C PHE A 15 -24.29 -48.60 -15.06
N ILE A 16 -25.29 -47.96 -15.67
CA ILE A 16 -25.16 -46.62 -16.26
C ILE A 16 -24.73 -45.62 -15.19
N PHE A 17 -25.32 -45.67 -13.99
CA PHE A 17 -24.95 -44.80 -12.88
C PHE A 17 -23.51 -45.04 -12.42
N LEU A 18 -23.10 -46.31 -12.26
CA LEU A 18 -21.73 -46.69 -11.88
C LEU A 18 -20.69 -46.28 -12.93
N CYS A 19 -21.05 -46.16 -14.20
CA CYS A 19 -20.17 -45.65 -15.26
C CYS A 19 -20.21 -44.12 -15.36
N ALA A 20 -21.40 -43.52 -15.35
CA ALA A 20 -21.59 -42.09 -15.54
C ALA A 20 -21.14 -41.27 -14.33
N ALA A 21 -21.41 -41.71 -13.10
CA ALA A 21 -21.05 -40.95 -11.91
C ALA A 21 -19.53 -40.72 -11.77
N PRO A 22 -18.65 -41.72 -11.94
CA PRO A 22 -17.20 -41.50 -11.99
C PRO A 22 -16.78 -40.58 -13.13
N LEU A 23 -17.38 -40.69 -14.31
CA LEU A 23 -17.07 -39.80 -15.44
C LEU A 23 -17.44 -38.34 -15.15
N VAL A 24 -18.59 -38.10 -14.51
CA VAL A 24 -18.98 -36.76 -14.07
C VAL A 24 -18.06 -36.26 -12.97
N ILE A 25 -17.66 -37.10 -12.01
CA ILE A 25 -16.70 -36.74 -10.96
C ILE A 25 -15.33 -36.39 -11.56
N PHE A 26 -14.82 -37.19 -12.50
CA PHE A 26 -13.57 -36.90 -13.21
C PHE A 26 -13.67 -35.60 -14.01
N TYR A 27 -14.77 -35.39 -14.73
CA TYR A 27 -15.03 -34.15 -15.46
C TYR A 27 -15.05 -32.93 -14.51
N ALA A 28 -15.72 -33.05 -13.37
CA ALA A 28 -15.81 -31.99 -12.35
C ALA A 28 -14.46 -31.74 -11.65
N ARG A 29 -13.61 -32.76 -11.52
CA ARG A 29 -12.22 -32.64 -11.04
C ARG A 29 -11.25 -32.08 -12.07
N GLY A 30 -11.70 -31.75 -13.29
CA GLY A 30 -10.83 -31.17 -14.32
C GLY A 30 -10.06 -32.20 -15.16
N TYR A 31 -10.48 -33.47 -15.16
CA TYR A 31 -9.95 -34.44 -16.11
C TYR A 31 -10.55 -34.18 -17.49
N ARG A 32 -9.68 -34.11 -18.51
CA ARG A 32 -10.05 -34.01 -19.92
C ARG A 32 -9.40 -35.16 -20.67
N PHE A 33 -10.21 -35.86 -21.46
CA PHE A 33 -9.72 -36.93 -22.31
C PHE A 33 -9.09 -36.33 -23.57
N ASP A 34 -7.78 -36.52 -23.74
CA ASP A 34 -7.06 -36.11 -24.93
C ASP A 34 -7.14 -37.23 -25.97
N LEU A 35 -7.99 -37.06 -26.99
CA LEU A 35 -8.16 -38.07 -28.04
C LEU A 35 -6.89 -38.29 -28.87
N HIS A 36 -5.97 -37.33 -28.92
CA HIS A 36 -4.74 -37.46 -29.71
C HIS A 36 -3.77 -38.44 -29.06
N ASN A 37 -3.65 -38.38 -27.72
CA ASN A 37 -2.73 -39.23 -26.96
C ASN A 37 -3.43 -40.39 -26.26
N LEU A 38 -4.76 -40.47 -26.35
CA LEU A 38 -5.61 -41.44 -25.64
C LEU A 38 -5.38 -41.44 -24.12
N GLU A 39 -5.12 -40.26 -23.56
CA GLU A 39 -4.77 -40.08 -22.15
C GLU A 39 -5.73 -39.14 -21.42
N PHE A 40 -5.96 -39.43 -20.13
CA PHE A 40 -6.64 -38.50 -19.24
C PHE A 40 -5.64 -37.47 -18.71
N THR A 41 -5.79 -36.22 -19.17
CA THR A 41 -4.96 -35.11 -18.70
C THR A 41 -5.70 -34.32 -17.63
N LYS A 42 -5.00 -34.04 -16.52
CA LYS A 42 -5.50 -33.11 -15.52
C LYS A 42 -5.36 -31.70 -16.07
N THR A 43 -6.42 -30.91 -15.97
CA THR A 43 -6.44 -29.52 -16.45
C THR A 43 -6.70 -28.54 -15.32
N GLY A 44 -6.33 -27.29 -15.54
CA GLY A 44 -6.66 -26.17 -14.67
C GLY A 44 -7.60 -25.18 -15.35
N THR A 45 -8.00 -24.16 -14.58
CA THR A 45 -8.86 -23.07 -15.04
C THR A 45 -8.16 -21.73 -14.81
N LEU A 46 -8.24 -20.82 -15.77
CA LEU A 46 -7.84 -19.43 -15.60
C LEU A 46 -9.08 -18.54 -15.53
N SER A 47 -9.26 -17.82 -14.41
CA SER A 47 -10.34 -16.85 -14.24
C SER A 47 -9.82 -15.44 -14.48
N VAL A 48 -10.29 -14.77 -15.53
CA VAL A 48 -9.85 -13.43 -15.93
C VAL A 48 -10.96 -12.42 -15.65
N LYS A 49 -10.65 -11.34 -14.92
CA LYS A 49 -11.55 -10.20 -14.72
C LYS A 49 -10.73 -8.90 -14.75
N THR A 50 -11.24 -7.94 -15.50
CA THR A 50 -10.63 -6.63 -15.73
C THR A 50 -11.54 -5.52 -15.22
N ALA A 51 -10.92 -4.42 -14.81
CA ALA A 51 -11.57 -3.14 -14.54
C ALA A 51 -11.00 -2.11 -15.53
N PRO A 52 -11.81 -1.58 -16.47
CA PRO A 52 -13.23 -1.90 -16.70
C PRO A 52 -13.46 -3.27 -17.42
N SER A 53 -14.68 -3.81 -17.31
CA SER A 53 -15.06 -5.11 -17.89
C SER A 53 -15.39 -5.03 -19.38
N GLY A 54 -15.19 -6.12 -20.13
CA GLY A 54 -15.40 -6.17 -21.58
C GLY A 54 -14.10 -6.06 -22.38
N ALA A 55 -12.96 -6.32 -21.74
CA ALA A 55 -11.66 -6.40 -22.41
C ALA A 55 -11.54 -7.71 -23.19
N ASP A 56 -10.93 -7.65 -24.37
CA ASP A 56 -10.56 -8.82 -25.15
C ASP A 56 -9.44 -9.57 -24.46
N ILE A 57 -9.51 -10.90 -24.51
CA ILE A 57 -8.55 -11.78 -23.84
C ILE A 57 -7.76 -12.54 -24.90
N TYR A 58 -6.44 -12.50 -24.81
CA TYR A 58 -5.51 -13.26 -25.64
C TYR A 58 -4.71 -14.20 -24.75
N LEU A 59 -4.67 -15.48 -25.10
CA LEU A 59 -3.89 -16.50 -24.41
C LEU A 59 -2.91 -17.13 -25.40
N ASP A 60 -1.60 -17.04 -25.11
CA ASP A 60 -0.51 -17.41 -26.01
C ASP A 60 -0.66 -16.78 -27.42
N GLY A 61 -1.09 -15.52 -27.45
CA GLY A 61 -1.34 -14.75 -28.68
C GLY A 61 -2.65 -15.07 -29.40
N LYS A 62 -3.43 -16.05 -28.95
CA LYS A 62 -4.72 -16.42 -29.57
C LYS A 62 -5.88 -15.75 -28.85
N ILE A 63 -6.79 -15.14 -29.61
CA ILE A 63 -8.00 -14.51 -29.06
C ILE A 63 -8.93 -15.57 -28.45
N TYR A 64 -9.42 -15.29 -27.25
CA TYR A 64 -10.43 -16.09 -26.59
C TYR A 64 -11.84 -15.57 -26.98
N PRO A 65 -12.82 -16.45 -27.26
CA PRO A 65 -14.12 -16.03 -27.80
C PRO A 65 -14.97 -15.13 -26.89
N LYS A 66 -14.67 -15.06 -25.58
CA LYS A 66 -15.43 -14.25 -24.62
C LYS A 66 -14.55 -13.13 -24.06
N ALA A 67 -15.13 -11.95 -23.95
CA ALA A 67 -14.51 -10.83 -23.24
C ALA A 67 -14.53 -11.04 -21.72
N SER A 68 -13.66 -10.32 -21.02
CA SER A 68 -13.62 -10.26 -19.55
C SER A 68 -14.93 -9.73 -18.95
N PRO A 69 -15.48 -10.30 -17.86
CA PRO A 69 -14.96 -11.43 -17.11
C PRO A 69 -15.20 -12.77 -17.82
N ALA A 70 -14.19 -13.64 -17.84
CA ALA A 70 -14.28 -14.97 -18.44
C ALA A 70 -13.54 -16.04 -17.61
N LYS A 71 -14.02 -17.28 -17.71
CA LYS A 71 -13.31 -18.47 -17.20
C LYS A 71 -12.86 -19.32 -18.38
N ILE A 72 -11.57 -19.62 -18.43
CA ILE A 72 -10.94 -20.43 -19.46
C ILE A 72 -10.63 -21.79 -18.81
N ASP A 73 -11.51 -22.76 -19.03
CA ASP A 73 -11.39 -24.11 -18.49
C ASP A 73 -10.62 -25.04 -19.42
N GLY A 74 -10.13 -26.17 -18.88
CA GLY A 74 -9.50 -27.22 -19.69
C GLY A 74 -8.07 -26.88 -20.13
N LEU A 75 -7.41 -25.96 -19.45
CA LEU A 75 -6.04 -25.57 -19.74
C LEU A 75 -5.07 -26.66 -19.27
N LYS A 76 -4.16 -27.08 -20.14
CA LYS A 76 -3.10 -28.03 -19.78
C LYS A 76 -2.13 -27.35 -18.79
N PRO A 77 -1.62 -28.04 -17.77
CA PRO A 77 -0.68 -27.44 -16.83
C PRO A 77 0.61 -27.00 -17.54
N LYS A 78 0.84 -25.69 -17.59
CA LYS A 78 2.04 -25.02 -18.10
C LYS A 78 1.93 -23.52 -17.83
N ASP A 79 2.95 -22.78 -18.25
CA ASP A 79 2.89 -21.32 -18.30
C ASP A 79 2.13 -20.85 -19.53
N TYR A 80 1.29 -19.84 -19.35
CA TYR A 80 0.55 -19.17 -20.42
C TYR A 80 0.81 -17.67 -20.39
N ALA A 81 0.98 -17.06 -21.56
CA ALA A 81 1.04 -15.62 -21.72
C ALA A 81 -0.38 -15.06 -21.89
N LEU A 82 -0.86 -14.31 -20.91
CA LEU A 82 -2.13 -13.59 -20.95
C LEU A 82 -1.88 -12.15 -21.40
N ARG A 83 -2.58 -11.69 -22.42
CA ARG A 83 -2.70 -10.27 -22.78
C ARG A 83 -4.16 -9.89 -22.78
N VAL A 84 -4.50 -8.76 -22.18
CA VAL A 84 -5.85 -8.19 -22.24
C VAL A 84 -5.79 -6.81 -22.85
N THR A 85 -6.73 -6.52 -23.74
CA THR A 85 -6.78 -5.27 -24.49
C THR A 85 -8.17 -4.69 -24.47
N ARG A 86 -8.28 -3.36 -24.52
CA ARG A 86 -9.55 -2.67 -24.65
C ARG A 86 -9.34 -1.33 -25.34
N GLU A 87 -10.22 -0.99 -26.27
CA GLU A 87 -10.19 0.29 -26.96
C GLU A 87 -10.19 1.48 -25.99
N GLY A 88 -9.27 2.43 -26.18
CA GLY A 88 -9.08 3.60 -25.31
C GLY A 88 -8.23 3.34 -24.05
N TYR A 89 -7.81 2.10 -23.82
CA TYR A 89 -7.01 1.70 -22.67
C TYR A 89 -5.64 1.16 -23.07
N GLN A 90 -4.70 1.20 -22.14
CA GLN A 90 -3.38 0.60 -22.30
C GLN A 90 -3.49 -0.92 -22.15
N ASP A 91 -2.78 -1.64 -23.01
CA ASP A 91 -2.69 -3.08 -22.93
C ASP A 91 -2.03 -3.52 -21.62
N TRP A 92 -2.50 -4.64 -21.10
CA TRP A 92 -1.91 -5.31 -19.95
C TRP A 92 -1.52 -6.72 -20.35
N GLN A 93 -0.38 -7.20 -19.87
CA GLN A 93 0.10 -8.54 -20.15
C GLN A 93 0.79 -9.17 -18.95
N ALA A 94 0.70 -10.48 -18.79
CA ALA A 94 1.42 -11.22 -17.75
C ALA A 94 1.51 -12.69 -18.11
N SER A 95 2.40 -13.42 -17.44
CA SER A 95 2.50 -14.87 -17.56
C SER A 95 1.99 -15.54 -16.28
N PHE A 96 1.24 -16.63 -16.42
CA PHE A 96 0.66 -17.38 -15.31
C PHE A 96 0.99 -18.87 -15.44
N THR A 97 1.40 -19.51 -14.33
CA THR A 97 1.45 -20.97 -14.26
C THR A 97 0.07 -21.54 -13.96
N ILE A 98 -0.45 -22.34 -14.88
CA ILE A 98 -1.66 -23.13 -14.66
C ILE A 98 -1.27 -24.46 -14.03
N LYS A 99 -1.87 -24.76 -12.88
CA LYS A 99 -1.66 -26.01 -12.14
C LYS A 99 -2.87 -26.95 -12.34
N PRO A 100 -2.66 -28.27 -12.33
CA PRO A 100 -3.75 -29.23 -12.50
C PRO A 100 -4.77 -29.11 -11.36
N GLU A 101 -6.06 -29.24 -11.68
CA GLU A 101 -7.19 -29.25 -10.74
C GLU A 101 -7.36 -27.94 -9.94
N LEU A 102 -6.63 -26.87 -10.29
CA LEU A 102 -6.66 -25.57 -9.61
C LEU A 102 -7.20 -24.46 -10.51
N VAL A 103 -7.76 -23.43 -9.86
CA VAL A 103 -8.15 -22.18 -10.50
C VAL A 103 -7.07 -21.13 -10.26
N THR A 104 -6.41 -20.68 -11.32
CA THR A 104 -5.51 -19.52 -11.29
C THR A 104 -6.35 -18.25 -11.49
N SER A 105 -6.17 -17.26 -10.62
CA SER A 105 -7.01 -16.04 -10.59
C SER A 105 -6.24 -14.83 -11.12
N ALA A 106 -6.76 -14.23 -12.19
CA ALA A 106 -6.31 -12.96 -12.76
C ALA A 106 -7.47 -11.95 -12.73
N THR A 107 -7.98 -11.67 -11.52
CA THR A 107 -9.30 -11.03 -11.34
C THR A 107 -9.29 -9.56 -10.94
N HIS A 108 -8.11 -8.99 -10.70
CA HIS A 108 -7.93 -7.61 -10.26
C HIS A 108 -7.12 -6.80 -11.28
N ILE A 109 -7.19 -7.17 -12.57
CA ILE A 109 -6.46 -6.48 -13.63
C ILE A 109 -7.09 -5.10 -13.84
N ILE A 110 -6.31 -4.04 -13.67
CA ILE A 110 -6.72 -2.67 -13.95
C ILE A 110 -6.13 -2.27 -15.31
N LEU A 111 -7.02 -1.87 -16.22
CA LEU A 111 -6.63 -1.25 -17.48
C LEU A 111 -6.67 0.26 -17.29
N PHE A 112 -5.53 0.91 -17.52
CA PHE A 112 -5.41 2.36 -17.42
C PHE A 112 -5.82 3.00 -18.75
N PRO A 113 -6.58 4.10 -18.75
CA PRO A 113 -6.84 4.86 -19.96
C PRO A 113 -5.54 5.26 -20.67
N GLN A 114 -5.54 5.29 -22.01
CA GLN A 114 -4.39 5.78 -22.78
C GLN A 114 -4.15 7.28 -22.55
N GLN A 115 -5.23 8.02 -22.37
CA GLN A 115 -5.22 9.44 -22.02
C GLN A 115 -5.88 9.62 -20.66
N LEU A 116 -5.10 10.03 -19.65
CA LEU A 116 -5.63 10.30 -18.31
C LEU A 116 -6.18 11.72 -18.22
N GLU A 117 -7.29 11.87 -17.49
CA GLU A 117 -7.84 13.17 -17.11
C GLU A 117 -6.98 13.76 -15.99
N GLU A 118 -6.24 14.82 -16.30
CA GLU A 118 -5.47 15.61 -15.34
C GLU A 118 -6.17 16.95 -15.07
N LYS A 119 -6.46 17.23 -13.80
CA LYS A 119 -6.99 18.51 -13.35
C LYS A 119 -5.96 19.25 -12.51
N ASN A 120 -5.55 20.43 -12.94
CA ASN A 120 -4.76 21.34 -12.12
C ASN A 120 -5.61 21.84 -10.93
N ILE A 121 -5.10 21.67 -9.72
CA ILE A 121 -5.78 22.10 -8.49
C ILE A 121 -5.15 23.40 -7.98
N ILE A 122 -3.82 23.42 -7.83
CA ILE A 122 -3.08 24.59 -7.35
C ILE A 122 -1.83 24.76 -8.22
N SER A 123 -1.60 26.01 -8.66
CA SER A 123 -0.40 26.40 -9.39
C SER A 123 0.50 27.29 -8.55
N GLY A 124 1.81 27.01 -8.48
CA GLY A 124 2.72 27.91 -7.74
C GLY A 124 4.09 27.40 -7.29
N SER A 125 4.83 26.64 -8.08
CA SER A 125 6.18 26.15 -7.70
C SER A 125 6.16 25.41 -6.36
N ILE A 126 5.28 24.41 -6.31
CA ILE A 126 4.97 23.64 -5.10
C ILE A 126 6.00 22.54 -4.93
N ASP A 127 6.52 22.39 -3.71
CA ASP A 127 7.51 21.36 -3.39
C ASP A 127 6.94 20.22 -2.55
N ASN A 128 5.98 20.50 -1.65
CA ASN A 128 5.35 19.47 -0.84
C ASN A 128 3.90 19.86 -0.51
N PHE A 129 3.05 18.86 -0.28
CA PHE A 129 1.66 19.04 0.10
C PHE A 129 1.11 17.85 0.89
N ALA A 130 0.01 18.08 1.60
CA ALA A 130 -0.81 17.03 2.18
C ALA A 130 -2.31 17.31 2.08
N LEU A 131 -3.06 16.30 1.67
CA LEU A 131 -4.52 16.28 1.64
C LEU A 131 -5.05 15.97 3.05
N SER A 132 -6.08 16.70 3.47
CA SER A 132 -6.74 16.43 4.74
C SER A 132 -7.51 15.09 4.70
N PRO A 133 -7.68 14.39 5.84
CA PRO A 133 -8.41 13.12 5.87
C PRO A 133 -9.86 13.22 5.39
N ASP A 134 -10.50 14.37 5.61
CA ASP A 134 -11.85 14.66 5.11
C ASP A 134 -11.90 14.94 3.58
N GLN A 135 -10.75 15.17 2.95
CA GLN A 135 -10.54 15.55 1.54
C GLN A 135 -11.17 16.88 1.13
N GLN A 136 -11.31 17.78 2.10
CA GLN A 136 -11.84 19.13 1.87
C GLN A 136 -10.74 20.20 1.83
N LYS A 137 -9.49 19.86 2.19
CA LYS A 137 -8.39 20.82 2.31
C LYS A 137 -7.08 20.24 1.80
N ILE A 138 -6.21 21.10 1.28
CA ILE A 138 -4.81 20.78 1.00
C ILE A 138 -3.94 21.78 1.73
N ILE A 139 -3.00 21.30 2.54
CA ILE A 139 -1.88 22.12 3.03
C ILE A 139 -0.68 21.93 2.10
N TYR A 140 0.02 23.01 1.76
CA TYR A 140 1.14 22.93 0.83
C TYR A 140 2.15 24.07 1.04
N ASN A 141 3.37 23.88 0.53
CA ASN A 141 4.40 24.89 0.54
C ASN A 141 4.74 25.39 -0.86
N ILE A 142 4.95 26.70 -0.93
CA ILE A 142 5.62 27.38 -2.05
C ILE A 142 7.02 27.75 -1.59
N ALA A 143 8.05 27.29 -2.29
CA ALA A 143 9.43 27.46 -1.84
C ALA A 143 10.09 28.76 -2.29
N LYS A 144 9.65 29.35 -3.41
CA LYS A 144 10.33 30.49 -4.06
C LYS A 144 9.36 31.58 -4.49
N GLY A 145 9.87 32.80 -4.62
CA GLY A 145 9.13 33.98 -5.05
C GLY A 145 8.34 34.67 -3.94
N GLU A 146 7.57 35.70 -4.30
CA GLU A 146 6.80 36.53 -3.36
C GLU A 146 5.71 35.74 -2.61
N LYS A 147 5.26 34.62 -3.20
CA LYS A 147 4.27 33.74 -2.58
C LYS A 147 4.87 32.66 -1.69
N ARG A 148 6.19 32.70 -1.42
CA ARG A 148 6.85 31.74 -0.53
C ARG A 148 6.14 31.64 0.82
N GLY A 149 5.99 30.42 1.31
CA GLY A 149 5.40 30.14 2.62
C GLY A 149 4.45 28.93 2.60
N LEU A 150 3.73 28.79 3.71
CA LEU A 150 2.73 27.77 3.99
C LEU A 150 1.34 28.25 3.62
N TRP A 151 0.58 27.41 2.93
CA TRP A 151 -0.75 27.74 2.42
C TRP A 151 -1.75 26.61 2.69
N ILE A 152 -3.03 26.96 2.80
CA ILE A 152 -4.14 26.00 2.81
C ILE A 152 -5.14 26.38 1.72
N PHE A 153 -5.46 25.38 0.89
CA PHE A 153 -6.53 25.45 -0.09
C PHE A 153 -7.76 24.70 0.41
N TYR A 154 -8.96 25.27 0.18
CA TYR A 154 -10.25 24.71 0.55
C TYR A 154 -11.04 24.35 -0.71
N PHE A 155 -11.43 23.08 -0.88
CA PHE A 155 -12.16 22.65 -2.08
C PHE A 155 -13.56 23.24 -2.18
N GLY A 156 -14.29 23.36 -1.06
CA GLY A 156 -15.69 23.78 -1.08
C GLY A 156 -15.91 25.25 -1.46
N THR A 157 -14.99 26.14 -1.09
CA THR A 157 -15.07 27.59 -1.36
C THR A 157 -14.03 28.06 -2.40
N GLU A 158 -13.15 27.16 -2.85
CA GLU A 158 -11.96 27.47 -3.65
C GLU A 158 -11.04 28.53 -3.02
N ALA A 159 -11.18 28.77 -1.71
CA ALA A 159 -10.35 29.72 -0.98
C ALA A 159 -8.92 29.20 -0.87
N ASN A 160 -7.95 30.07 -1.12
CA ASN A 160 -6.52 29.77 -1.01
C ASN A 160 -5.86 30.77 -0.06
N ILE A 161 -5.51 30.33 1.15
CA ILE A 161 -5.14 31.20 2.26
C ILE A 161 -3.70 30.96 2.67
N LYS A 162 -2.90 32.03 2.75
CA LYS A 162 -1.54 31.99 3.30
C LYS A 162 -1.61 31.90 4.82
N ILE A 163 -0.92 30.91 5.38
CA ILE A 163 -0.86 30.65 6.82
C ILE A 163 0.36 31.30 7.45
N SER A 164 1.50 31.20 6.78
CA SER A 164 2.79 31.67 7.29
C SER A 164 3.78 31.89 6.15
N ASP A 165 4.77 32.76 6.35
CA ASP A 165 5.94 32.87 5.46
C ASP A 165 6.96 31.74 5.70
N ILE A 166 6.78 30.96 6.77
CA ILE A 166 7.66 29.86 7.15
C ILE A 166 7.46 28.66 6.24
N TYR A 167 8.57 28.06 5.79
CA TYR A 167 8.60 26.79 5.08
C TYR A 167 8.73 25.61 6.06
N PHE A 168 8.10 24.48 5.74
CA PHE A 168 8.11 23.24 6.51
C PHE A 168 8.40 22.04 5.58
N ASP A 169 9.15 21.07 6.07
CA ASP A 169 9.55 19.91 5.26
C ASP A 169 8.44 18.85 5.20
N ASP A 170 7.58 18.77 6.22
CA ASP A 170 6.49 17.80 6.24
C ASP A 170 5.23 18.25 7.00
N PHE A 171 4.10 17.61 6.69
CA PHE A 171 2.78 17.86 7.26
C PHE A 171 2.10 16.54 7.63
N ASP A 172 1.56 16.46 8.85
CA ASP A 172 0.78 15.32 9.31
C ASP A 172 -0.56 15.77 9.91
N TRP A 173 -1.64 15.43 9.23
CA TRP A 173 -3.00 15.79 9.64
C TRP A 173 -3.49 14.87 10.75
N SER A 174 -4.09 15.47 11.78
CA SER A 174 -4.94 14.73 12.73
C SER A 174 -6.09 14.02 12.00
N GLY A 175 -6.51 12.86 12.50
CA GLY A 175 -7.53 12.03 11.85
C GLY A 175 -8.87 12.72 11.58
N ASN A 176 -9.23 13.72 12.39
CA ASN A 176 -10.45 14.53 12.20
C ASN A 176 -10.26 15.74 11.26
N GLY A 177 -9.04 15.99 10.76
CA GLY A 177 -8.73 17.08 9.83
C GLY A 177 -8.77 18.50 10.42
N GLN A 178 -8.71 18.64 11.75
CA GLN A 178 -8.78 19.94 12.43
C GLN A 178 -7.42 20.49 12.85
N LYS A 179 -6.46 19.60 13.11
CA LYS A 179 -5.09 19.95 13.52
C LYS A 179 -4.05 19.35 12.59
N ILE A 180 -2.88 19.98 12.51
CA ILE A 180 -1.76 19.56 11.67
C ILE A 180 -0.46 19.71 12.43
N ILE A 181 0.35 18.66 12.43
CA ILE A 181 1.76 18.72 12.85
C ILE A 181 2.57 19.19 11.64
N LEU A 182 3.36 20.24 11.84
CA LEU A 182 4.27 20.81 10.85
C LEU A 182 5.70 20.47 11.27
N LYS A 183 6.45 19.80 10.40
CA LYS A 183 7.85 19.42 10.67
C LYS A 183 8.79 20.33 9.90
N ARG A 184 9.85 20.81 10.56
CA ARG A 184 10.94 21.56 9.92
C ARG A 184 12.29 21.01 10.38
N LYS A 185 13.23 20.81 9.46
CA LYS A 185 14.61 20.45 9.71
C LYS A 185 15.43 21.73 9.81
N GLU A 186 16.14 21.88 10.92
CA GLU A 186 17.08 22.96 11.19
C GLU A 186 18.47 22.39 11.45
N GLU A 187 19.49 23.25 11.47
CA GLU A 187 20.86 22.85 11.83
C GLU A 187 20.93 22.27 13.25
N SER A 188 20.11 22.76 14.18
CA SER A 188 20.03 22.32 15.57
C SER A 188 19.21 21.03 15.79
N GLY A 189 18.55 20.52 14.75
CA GLY A 189 17.71 19.33 14.82
C GLY A 189 16.32 19.52 14.21
N LEU A 190 15.36 18.69 14.65
CA LEU A 190 13.97 18.75 14.18
C LEU A 190 13.15 19.71 15.04
N ARG A 191 12.40 20.59 14.39
CA ARG A 191 11.39 21.46 15.00
C ARG A 191 10.00 21.02 14.57
N TYR A 192 9.07 21.13 15.50
CA TYR A 192 7.68 20.77 15.28
C TYR A 192 6.76 21.93 15.65
N GLY A 193 5.86 22.30 14.74
CA GLY A 193 4.77 23.23 14.98
C GLY A 193 3.44 22.50 15.01
N LEU A 194 2.46 23.04 15.74
CA LEU A 194 1.08 22.61 15.69
C LEU A 194 0.22 23.75 15.14
N LEU A 195 -0.49 23.46 14.05
CA LEU A 195 -1.50 24.34 13.50
C LEU A 195 -2.88 23.80 13.86
N ASP A 196 -3.66 24.61 14.58
CA ASP A 196 -5.05 24.31 14.93
C ASP A 196 -6.00 25.15 14.08
N LEU A 197 -6.81 24.49 13.24
CA LEU A 197 -7.84 25.11 12.40
C LEU A 197 -9.17 25.29 13.14
N GLY A 198 -9.30 24.79 14.37
CA GLY A 198 -10.53 24.84 15.16
C GLY A 198 -11.64 23.91 14.65
N ALA A 199 -12.75 23.90 15.40
CA ALA A 199 -13.88 22.98 15.15
C ALA A 199 -14.59 23.21 13.81
N SER A 200 -14.61 24.46 13.31
CA SER A 200 -15.15 24.78 11.98
C SER A 200 -14.24 24.35 10.84
N GLY A 201 -13.00 23.95 11.13
CA GLY A 201 -11.97 23.67 10.13
C GLY A 201 -11.61 24.89 9.27
N THR A 202 -12.04 26.09 9.67
CA THR A 202 -11.74 27.37 9.02
C THR A 202 -10.85 28.19 9.93
N LEU A 203 -9.84 28.83 9.36
CA LEU A 203 -8.88 29.62 10.12
C LEU A 203 -9.61 30.71 10.93
N LYS A 204 -9.32 30.79 12.23
CA LYS A 204 -9.57 32.00 13.01
C LYS A 204 -8.69 33.12 12.46
N ASN A 205 -9.10 34.38 12.65
CA ASN A 205 -8.27 35.54 12.29
C ASN A 205 -6.87 35.38 12.91
N ASN A 206 -5.83 35.33 12.07
CA ASN A 206 -4.42 35.15 12.44
C ASN A 206 -4.08 33.75 13.02
N PRO A 207 -3.99 32.69 12.20
CA PRO A 207 -3.64 31.35 12.68
C PRO A 207 -2.23 31.36 13.29
N LYS A 208 -2.14 31.05 14.59
CA LYS A 208 -0.86 30.91 15.28
C LYS A 208 -0.41 29.46 15.21
N ILE A 209 0.80 29.25 14.68
CA ILE A 209 1.50 27.98 14.77
C ILE A 209 2.12 27.92 16.16
N GLN A 210 1.69 26.97 16.97
CA GLN A 210 2.26 26.73 18.30
C GLN A 210 3.56 25.93 18.16
N ASP A 211 4.66 26.42 18.72
CA ASP A 211 5.91 25.65 18.77
C ASP A 211 5.78 24.50 19.78
N LEU A 212 5.84 23.26 19.30
CA LEU A 212 5.74 22.06 20.15
C LEU A 212 7.02 21.80 20.93
N ALA A 213 8.14 22.45 20.59
CA ALA A 213 9.34 22.43 21.42
C ALA A 213 9.10 23.05 22.81
N SER A 214 8.03 23.83 22.99
CA SER A 214 7.64 24.34 24.32
C SER A 214 7.05 23.26 25.25
N LEU A 215 6.63 22.11 24.73
CA LEU A 215 6.03 21.03 25.52
C LEU A 215 7.05 20.24 26.34
N LEU A 216 8.29 20.15 25.86
CA LEU A 216 9.36 19.37 26.47
C LEU A 216 10.66 20.18 26.47
N ARG A 217 11.49 20.02 27.51
CA ARG A 217 12.81 20.67 27.56
C ARG A 217 13.81 20.05 26.59
N ASP A 218 13.68 18.75 26.35
CA ASP A 218 14.57 17.99 25.49
C ASP A 218 14.11 18.05 24.01
N PRO A 219 15.03 17.97 23.04
CA PRO A 219 14.69 17.96 21.62
C PRO A 219 13.77 16.79 21.23
N ILE A 220 12.76 17.08 20.41
CA ILE A 220 11.83 16.07 19.90
C ILE A 220 12.45 15.37 18.68
N GLU A 221 12.54 14.05 18.76
CA GLU A 221 13.09 13.19 17.69
C GLU A 221 11.99 12.67 16.77
N LYS A 222 10.82 12.34 17.35
CA LYS A 222 9.67 11.84 16.62
C LYS A 222 8.39 12.26 17.32
N ILE A 223 7.37 12.58 16.53
CA ILE A 223 6.01 12.85 17.01
C ILE A 223 5.01 12.20 16.08
N SER A 224 3.89 11.73 16.63
CA SER A 224 2.79 11.17 15.82
C SER A 224 1.46 11.34 16.53
N TRP A 225 0.39 11.48 15.75
CA TRP A 225 -0.98 11.40 16.27
C TRP A 225 -1.29 10.00 16.80
N SER A 226 -2.12 9.93 17.84
CA SER A 226 -2.77 8.67 18.20
C SER A 226 -3.70 8.24 17.06
N PRO A 227 -3.66 6.98 16.59
CA PRO A 227 -4.48 6.52 15.47
C PRO A 227 -5.99 6.65 15.69
N ASP A 228 -6.41 6.60 16.95
CA ASP A 228 -7.80 6.59 17.41
C ASP A 228 -8.25 7.94 18.01
N ASN A 229 -7.32 8.85 18.31
CA ASN A 229 -7.62 10.08 19.03
C ASN A 229 -6.84 11.29 18.49
N SER A 230 -7.56 12.19 17.82
CA SER A 230 -7.04 13.45 17.25
C SER A 230 -6.65 14.53 18.27
N GLN A 231 -6.76 14.24 19.57
CA GLN A 231 -6.29 15.12 20.66
C GLN A 231 -5.08 14.56 21.40
N ARG A 232 -4.59 13.38 21.02
CA ARG A 232 -3.45 12.75 21.68
C ARG A 232 -2.25 12.65 20.75
N LEU A 233 -1.10 12.97 21.29
CA LEU A 233 0.18 12.92 20.62
C LEU A 233 1.12 12.00 21.38
N PHE A 234 1.88 11.19 20.65
CA PHE A 234 3.00 10.45 21.18
C PHE A 234 4.28 11.17 20.76
N ILE A 235 5.14 11.45 21.72
CA ILE A 235 6.34 12.28 21.53
C ILE A 235 7.55 11.49 22.04
N LEU A 236 8.51 11.25 21.16
CA LEU A 236 9.81 10.70 21.52
C LEU A 236 10.82 11.85 21.63
N ALA A 237 11.41 12.03 22.80
CA ALA A 237 12.42 13.04 23.06
C ALA A 237 13.50 12.50 24.01
N LYS A 238 14.77 12.50 23.57
CA LYS A 238 15.94 12.05 24.32
C LYS A 238 15.71 10.69 24.97
N ASP A 239 15.42 9.71 24.12
CA ASP A 239 15.11 8.34 24.48
C ASP A 239 13.91 8.16 25.43
N ASN A 240 13.03 9.15 25.61
CA ASN A 240 11.83 9.01 26.45
C ASN A 240 10.58 9.19 25.62
N LEU A 241 9.62 8.30 25.81
CA LEU A 241 8.32 8.35 25.16
C LEU A 241 7.29 8.98 26.09
N TYR A 242 6.62 10.02 25.60
CA TYR A 242 5.59 10.76 26.30
C TYR A 242 4.25 10.67 25.57
N GLU A 243 3.16 10.77 26.32
CA GLU A 243 1.80 11.02 25.79
C GLU A 243 1.42 12.45 26.17
N ALA A 244 0.97 13.23 25.19
CA ALA A 244 0.44 14.56 25.41
C ALA A 244 -1.04 14.61 25.02
N ASP A 245 -1.89 15.08 25.95
CA ASP A 245 -3.30 15.35 25.72
C ASP A 245 -3.48 16.85 25.43
N LEU A 246 -3.94 17.16 24.21
CA LEU A 246 -4.20 18.52 23.75
C LEU A 246 -5.58 19.06 24.20
N GLY A 247 -6.53 18.18 24.53
CA GLY A 247 -7.86 18.55 24.99
C GLY A 247 -7.86 18.96 26.45
N LYS A 248 -7.07 18.28 27.28
CA LYS A 248 -6.71 18.68 28.64
C LYS A 248 -5.19 18.79 28.72
N PRO A 249 -4.61 19.98 28.41
CA PRO A 249 -3.18 20.20 28.27
C PRO A 249 -2.38 19.55 29.40
N SER A 250 -1.84 18.37 29.11
CA SER A 250 -1.08 17.56 30.05
C SER A 250 -0.12 16.68 29.26
N ILE A 251 1.01 16.36 29.88
CA ILE A 251 2.01 15.48 29.32
C ILE A 251 2.44 14.49 30.39
N SER A 252 2.44 13.21 30.03
CA SER A 252 2.83 12.11 30.91
C SER A 252 3.98 11.33 30.26
N LEU A 253 4.92 10.89 31.08
CA LEU A 253 5.96 9.97 30.64
C LEU A 253 5.36 8.57 30.58
N LEU A 254 5.38 7.95 29.39
CA LEU A 254 4.93 6.58 29.19
C LEU A 254 6.05 5.58 29.43
N GLN A 255 7.21 5.82 28.82
CA GLN A 255 8.32 4.86 28.87
C GLN A 255 9.69 5.52 28.71
N ARG A 256 10.69 4.95 29.39
CA ARG A 256 12.09 5.40 29.33
C ARG A 256 12.94 4.52 28.41
N ASN A 257 14.02 5.09 27.91
CA ASN A 257 15.01 4.47 27.04
C ASN A 257 14.46 3.86 25.74
N VAL A 258 13.50 4.55 25.12
CA VAL A 258 12.86 4.17 23.85
C VAL A 258 13.69 4.67 22.68
N GLN A 259 14.01 3.81 21.71
CA GLN A 259 14.73 4.19 20.48
C GLN A 259 13.76 4.53 19.33
N THR A 260 12.62 3.85 19.27
CA THR A 260 11.56 4.10 18.29
C THR A 260 10.26 3.48 18.79
N TYR A 261 9.14 3.91 18.22
CA TYR A 261 7.82 3.34 18.49
C TYR A 261 6.98 3.25 17.21
N ALA A 262 5.99 2.36 17.21
CA ALA A 262 4.97 2.26 16.18
C ALA A 262 3.64 1.78 16.78
N PHE A 263 2.53 2.21 16.18
CA PHE A 263 1.21 1.75 16.61
C PHE A 263 0.85 0.42 15.97
N HIS A 264 0.31 -0.47 16.78
CA HIS A 264 -0.31 -1.72 16.37
C HIS A 264 -1.84 -1.58 16.46
N ALA A 265 -2.61 -2.48 15.83
CA ALA A 265 -4.07 -2.41 15.77
C ALA A 265 -4.76 -2.27 17.14
N TYR A 266 -4.11 -2.75 18.21
CA TYR A 266 -4.66 -2.75 19.57
C TYR A 266 -3.73 -2.15 20.62
N GLY A 267 -2.67 -1.47 20.22
CA GLY A 267 -1.64 -1.08 21.17
C GLY A 267 -0.46 -0.33 20.59
N LEU A 268 0.60 -0.30 21.37
CA LEU A 268 1.85 0.37 21.05
C LEU A 268 3.01 -0.64 21.09
N LEU A 269 3.89 -0.56 20.10
CA LEU A 269 5.17 -1.26 20.07
C LEU A 269 6.29 -0.24 20.21
N TRP A 270 7.35 -0.59 20.91
CA TRP A 270 8.56 0.22 20.96
C TRP A 270 9.81 -0.63 21.10
N VAL A 271 10.92 -0.09 20.60
CA VAL A 271 12.25 -0.64 20.87
C VAL A 271 12.80 0.05 22.09
N GLN A 272 13.16 -0.72 23.11
CA GLN A 272 13.75 -0.22 24.34
C GLN A 272 15.19 -0.69 24.48
N LYS A 273 16.03 0.20 25.01
CA LYS A 273 17.44 -0.03 25.27
C LYS A 273 17.71 0.00 26.77
N ASP A 274 18.32 -1.06 27.26
CA ASP A 274 18.93 -1.09 28.59
C ASP A 274 20.47 -1.02 28.45
N GLN A 275 21.21 -1.03 29.56
CA GLN A 275 22.68 -0.86 29.57
C GLN A 275 23.42 -1.79 28.60
N LYS A 276 22.93 -3.03 28.43
CA LYS A 276 23.56 -4.04 27.55
C LYS A 276 22.64 -4.61 26.48
N ASN A 277 21.33 -4.54 26.67
CA ASN A 277 20.36 -5.26 25.85
C ASN A 277 19.43 -4.29 25.14
N VAL A 278 18.97 -4.68 23.96
CA VAL A 278 17.90 -4.00 23.23
C VAL A 278 16.77 -5.01 23.07
N PHE A 279 15.53 -4.58 23.22
CA PHE A 279 14.37 -5.46 23.10
C PHE A 279 13.20 -4.74 22.44
N LEU A 280 12.40 -5.52 21.73
CA LEU A 280 11.08 -5.10 21.26
C LEU A 280 10.09 -5.37 22.39
N ALA A 281 9.36 -4.34 22.81
CA ALA A 281 8.28 -4.45 23.77
C ALA A 281 6.94 -4.02 23.15
N ALA A 282 5.86 -4.53 23.72
CA ALA A 282 4.50 -4.23 23.32
C ALA A 282 3.65 -3.87 24.54
N GLN A 283 2.67 -3.01 24.34
CA GLN A 283 1.60 -2.74 25.28
C GLN A 283 0.28 -2.87 24.54
N ASP A 284 -0.51 -3.89 24.89
CA ASP A 284 -1.86 -4.09 24.37
C ASP A 284 -2.87 -3.39 25.28
N TYR A 285 -3.64 -2.46 24.72
CA TYR A 285 -4.62 -1.67 25.46
C TYR A 285 -5.87 -2.47 25.88
N ARG A 286 -6.06 -3.67 25.32
CA ARG A 286 -7.15 -4.59 25.71
C ARG A 286 -6.79 -5.46 26.91
N LEU A 287 -5.49 -5.64 27.16
CA LEU A 287 -4.99 -6.41 28.30
C LEU A 287 -4.90 -5.50 29.54
N LEU A 288 -4.29 -5.97 30.64
CA LEU A 288 -4.04 -5.21 31.88
C LEU A 288 -3.18 -3.94 31.69
N ASN A 289 -2.98 -3.50 30.45
CA ASN A 289 -2.21 -2.35 30.02
C ASN A 289 -0.76 -2.39 30.52
N ARG A 290 -0.20 -3.61 30.66
CA ARG A 290 1.17 -3.85 31.11
C ARG A 290 2.09 -4.08 29.91
N PRO A 291 3.27 -3.44 29.88
CA PRO A 291 4.31 -3.75 28.91
C PRO A 291 4.78 -5.20 29.00
N GLU A 292 4.94 -5.85 27.84
CA GLU A 292 5.53 -7.18 27.70
C GLU A 292 6.70 -7.14 26.71
N ILE A 293 7.74 -7.93 26.98
CA ILE A 293 8.88 -8.09 26.09
C ILE A 293 8.53 -9.15 25.05
N ILE A 294 8.62 -8.80 23.77
CA ILE A 294 8.33 -9.70 22.66
C ILE A 294 9.56 -10.50 22.26
N THR A 295 10.70 -9.83 22.08
CA THR A 295 11.96 -10.46 21.68
C THR A 295 13.15 -9.56 22.01
N ALA A 296 14.32 -10.16 22.25
CA ALA A 296 15.59 -9.44 22.24
C ALA A 296 15.96 -9.03 20.80
N LEU A 297 16.63 -7.89 20.67
CA LEU A 297 17.10 -7.33 19.40
C LEU A 297 18.62 -7.15 19.43
N PRO A 298 19.31 -7.35 18.29
CA PRO A 298 20.72 -6.98 18.18
C PRO A 298 20.88 -5.46 18.29
N LYS A 299 22.02 -5.03 18.85
CA LYS A 299 22.35 -3.61 18.95
C LYS A 299 22.72 -3.07 17.57
N ARG A 300 21.96 -2.07 17.13
CA ARG A 300 21.98 -1.43 15.81
C ARG A 300 21.88 0.09 15.97
N GLU A 301 22.18 0.83 14.91
CA GLU A 301 22.10 2.29 14.91
C GLU A 301 20.65 2.77 14.75
N THR A 302 19.89 2.09 13.88
CA THR A 302 18.53 2.46 13.55
C THR A 302 17.57 1.28 13.67
N TYR A 303 16.35 1.59 14.11
CA TYR A 303 15.27 0.63 14.27
C TYR A 303 14.00 1.22 13.66
N LYS A 304 13.31 0.44 12.84
CA LYS A 304 11.97 0.73 12.35
C LYS A 304 11.06 -0.46 12.56
N ILE A 305 9.95 -0.21 13.25
CA ILE A 305 8.91 -1.21 13.50
C ILE A 305 7.84 -1.05 12.42
N ILE A 306 7.51 -2.16 11.76
CA ILE A 306 6.54 -2.22 10.66
C ILE A 306 5.45 -3.23 11.08
N PRO A 307 4.46 -2.79 11.86
CA PRO A 307 3.46 -3.68 12.42
C PRO A 307 2.38 -4.06 11.40
N SER A 308 1.87 -5.29 11.52
CA SER A 308 0.61 -5.72 10.92
C SER A 308 -0.23 -6.47 11.96
N PRO A 309 -1.54 -6.69 11.74
CA PRO A 309 -2.36 -7.47 12.66
C PRO A 309 -1.90 -8.92 12.89
N GLY A 310 -1.15 -9.50 11.96
CA GLY A 310 -0.74 -10.91 12.01
C GLY A 310 0.75 -11.15 12.28
N LYS A 311 1.63 -10.23 11.86
CA LYS A 311 3.09 -10.38 11.94
C LYS A 311 3.79 -9.04 12.12
N ILE A 312 4.89 -9.01 12.86
CA ILE A 312 5.71 -7.81 13.04
C ILE A 312 6.96 -7.94 12.17
N ALA A 313 7.18 -6.95 11.30
CA ALA A 313 8.43 -6.78 10.59
C ALA A 313 9.28 -5.70 11.27
N LEU A 314 10.59 -5.91 11.27
CA LEU A 314 11.58 -4.99 11.82
C LEU A 314 12.64 -4.71 10.75
N LEU A 315 12.87 -3.43 10.46
CA LEU A 315 14.02 -3.00 9.68
C LEU A 315 15.07 -2.46 10.65
N LEU A 316 16.20 -3.15 10.71
CA LEU A 316 17.31 -2.89 11.61
C LEU A 316 18.51 -2.47 10.75
N ASP A 317 18.84 -1.18 10.74
CA ASP A 317 19.70 -0.58 9.71
C ASP A 317 19.16 -0.88 8.31
N HIS A 318 19.79 -1.81 7.58
CA HIS A 318 19.37 -2.25 6.25
C HIS A 318 18.97 -3.73 6.19
N ASP A 319 18.91 -4.39 7.35
CA ASP A 319 18.51 -5.80 7.45
C ASP A 319 17.04 -5.89 7.87
N LEU A 320 16.25 -6.63 7.10
CA LEU A 320 14.83 -6.84 7.34
C LEU A 320 14.60 -8.19 8.04
N TYR A 321 13.85 -8.17 9.14
CA TYR A 321 13.52 -9.34 9.95
C TYR A 321 12.02 -9.47 10.16
N PHE A 322 11.55 -10.69 10.35
CA PHE A 322 10.30 -10.98 11.03
C PHE A 322 10.53 -11.39 12.48
N VAL A 323 9.54 -11.07 13.31
CA VAL A 323 9.40 -11.65 14.64
C VAL A 323 8.51 -12.88 14.55
N GLU A 324 9.06 -14.06 14.86
CA GLU A 324 8.37 -15.35 14.83
C GLU A 324 8.67 -16.10 16.12
N ASP A 325 7.64 -16.49 16.88
CA ASP A 325 7.75 -17.25 18.13
C ASP A 325 8.80 -16.71 19.12
N GLY A 326 8.92 -15.38 19.21
CA GLY A 326 9.89 -14.70 20.10
C GLY A 326 11.33 -14.68 19.57
N ALA A 327 11.56 -15.09 18.32
CA ALA A 327 12.85 -15.04 17.64
C ALA A 327 12.82 -14.11 16.42
N LEU A 328 14.01 -13.69 15.97
CA LEU A 328 14.18 -12.92 14.75
C LEU A 328 14.55 -13.84 13.58
N VAL A 329 13.77 -13.79 12.52
CA VAL A 329 14.05 -14.49 11.26
C VAL A 329 14.43 -13.45 10.21
N LYS A 330 15.67 -13.50 9.72
CA LYS A 330 16.16 -12.57 8.69
C LYS A 330 15.50 -12.88 7.34
N ILE A 331 14.98 -11.86 6.67
CA ILE A 331 14.21 -11.99 5.42
C ILE A 331 14.97 -11.40 4.23
N ALA A 332 15.61 -10.25 4.43
CA ALA A 332 16.34 -9.57 3.37
C ALA A 332 17.46 -8.69 3.93
N GLU A 333 18.39 -8.33 3.06
CA GLU A 333 19.51 -7.41 3.29
C GLU A 333 19.42 -6.24 2.31
N ALA A 334 20.16 -5.16 2.60
CA ALA A 334 20.19 -3.96 1.77
C ALA A 334 18.78 -3.40 1.47
N VAL A 335 17.93 -3.37 2.51
CA VAL A 335 16.58 -2.82 2.46
C VAL A 335 16.61 -1.37 2.92
N GLU A 336 15.99 -0.49 2.15
CA GLU A 336 15.82 0.92 2.48
C GLU A 336 14.51 1.16 3.21
N ASP A 337 13.43 0.53 2.75
CA ASP A 337 12.15 0.55 3.43
C ASP A 337 11.26 -0.66 3.10
N ALA A 338 10.23 -0.87 3.91
CA ALA A 338 9.22 -1.90 3.73
C ALA A 338 7.83 -1.45 4.22
N SER A 339 6.78 -2.01 3.62
CA SER A 339 5.38 -1.74 3.98
C SER A 339 4.47 -2.93 3.71
N TRP A 340 3.50 -3.15 4.60
CA TRP A 340 2.50 -4.19 4.44
C TRP A 340 1.50 -3.84 3.33
N SER A 341 1.09 -4.85 2.57
CA SER A 341 0.00 -4.72 1.61
C SER A 341 -1.31 -4.35 2.31
N PRO A 342 -2.28 -3.72 1.62
CA PRO A 342 -3.55 -3.31 2.24
C PRO A 342 -4.34 -4.46 2.89
N ASP A 343 -4.17 -5.69 2.39
CA ASP A 343 -4.79 -6.90 2.94
C ASP A 343 -3.93 -7.61 4.00
N ASN A 344 -2.75 -7.05 4.33
CA ASN A 344 -1.76 -7.59 5.26
C ASN A 344 -1.26 -9.01 4.92
N LYS A 345 -1.37 -9.43 3.65
CA LYS A 345 -0.90 -10.76 3.21
C LYS A 345 0.50 -10.74 2.60
N ARG A 346 1.00 -9.57 2.22
CA ARG A 346 2.31 -9.39 1.59
C ARG A 346 3.09 -8.27 2.26
N LEU A 347 4.40 -8.40 2.29
CA LEU A 347 5.31 -7.32 2.67
C LEU A 347 6.05 -6.85 1.42
N LEU A 348 5.84 -5.59 1.05
CA LEU A 348 6.66 -4.91 0.05
C LEU A 348 7.94 -4.46 0.75
N TYR A 349 9.10 -4.70 0.14
CA TYR A 349 10.36 -4.16 0.61
C TYR A 349 11.25 -3.82 -0.58
N PHE A 350 12.06 -2.78 -0.43
CA PHE A 350 12.78 -2.22 -1.56
C PHE A 350 14.04 -1.50 -1.14
N ASN A 351 14.87 -1.23 -2.13
CA ASN A 351 15.95 -0.26 -2.09
C ASN A 351 15.89 0.62 -3.34
N ALA A 352 16.86 1.52 -3.48
CA ALA A 352 16.96 2.43 -4.62
C ALA A 352 16.85 1.78 -6.02
N HIS A 353 17.08 0.47 -6.18
CA HIS A 353 17.15 -0.18 -7.50
C HIS A 353 16.27 -1.41 -7.66
N GLN A 354 15.63 -1.89 -6.60
CA GLN A 354 14.86 -3.13 -6.64
C GLN A 354 13.66 -3.07 -5.72
N ILE A 355 12.52 -3.55 -6.23
CA ILE A 355 11.28 -3.72 -5.48
C ILE A 355 10.97 -5.21 -5.36
N ASN A 356 10.71 -5.67 -4.14
CA ASN A 356 10.41 -7.06 -3.82
C ASN A 356 9.11 -7.19 -3.05
N SER A 357 8.48 -8.34 -3.16
CA SER A 357 7.29 -8.71 -2.40
C SER A 357 7.52 -10.05 -1.71
N TYR A 358 7.27 -10.12 -0.40
CA TYR A 358 7.22 -11.37 0.35
C TYR A 358 5.76 -11.77 0.56
N TYR A 359 5.38 -12.97 0.14
CA TYR A 359 4.03 -13.51 0.36
C TYR A 359 3.98 -14.40 1.61
N LEU A 360 3.15 -14.02 2.59
CA LEU A 360 3.11 -14.69 3.90
C LEU A 360 2.66 -16.16 3.83
N LYS A 361 1.69 -16.48 2.98
CA LYS A 361 1.07 -17.80 2.94
C LYS A 361 2.05 -18.91 2.52
N ASP A 362 2.85 -18.61 1.49
CA ASP A 362 3.76 -19.59 0.88
C ASP A 362 5.22 -19.35 1.31
N ALA A 363 5.47 -18.33 2.14
CA ALA A 363 6.80 -17.89 2.57
C ALA A 363 7.77 -17.60 1.40
N THR A 364 7.22 -17.12 0.27
CA THR A 364 7.98 -16.89 -0.96
C THR A 364 8.34 -15.43 -1.16
N ASN A 365 9.58 -15.19 -1.55
CA ASN A 365 10.07 -13.91 -2.05
C ASN A 365 9.93 -13.82 -3.57
N SER A 366 9.37 -12.73 -4.08
CA SER A 366 9.36 -12.40 -5.51
C SER A 366 9.99 -11.03 -5.76
N VAL A 367 10.82 -10.96 -6.80
CA VAL A 367 11.32 -9.68 -7.31
C VAL A 367 10.27 -9.12 -8.25
N LEU A 368 9.69 -7.98 -7.90
CA LEU A 368 8.68 -7.33 -8.75
C LEU A 368 9.36 -6.62 -9.92
N THR A 369 10.39 -5.81 -9.63
CA THR A 369 11.19 -5.13 -10.65
C THR A 369 12.60 -4.82 -10.17
N ARG A 370 13.54 -4.73 -11.11
CA ARG A 370 14.90 -4.25 -10.91
C ARG A 370 15.22 -3.24 -12.01
N ASP A 371 15.73 -2.09 -11.62
CA ASP A 371 16.06 -1.00 -12.53
C ASP A 371 17.42 -0.40 -12.12
N SER A 372 18.26 -0.06 -13.09
CA SER A 372 19.54 0.62 -12.82
C SER A 372 19.32 2.07 -12.35
N ARG A 373 18.14 2.62 -12.59
CA ARG A 373 17.74 3.98 -12.21
C ARG A 373 17.19 3.97 -10.78
N ILE A 374 17.20 5.13 -10.13
CA ILE A 374 16.68 5.26 -8.77
C ILE A 374 15.14 5.13 -8.81
N LEU A 375 14.62 4.30 -7.92
CA LEU A 375 13.21 4.06 -7.71
C LEU A 375 12.76 4.87 -6.48
N GLU A 376 11.73 5.69 -6.66
CA GLU A 376 11.28 6.67 -5.68
C GLU A 376 9.79 6.51 -5.40
N ASN A 377 9.32 7.06 -4.27
CA ASN A 377 7.89 7.09 -3.92
C ASN A 377 7.19 5.72 -3.96
N ILE A 378 7.92 4.65 -3.63
CA ILE A 378 7.43 3.27 -3.72
C ILE A 378 6.39 3.01 -2.63
N ASN A 379 5.14 2.78 -3.02
CA ASN A 379 4.03 2.55 -2.10
C ASN A 379 2.99 1.60 -2.70
N TRP A 380 2.22 0.91 -1.85
CA TRP A 380 1.03 0.23 -2.32
C TRP A 380 -0.02 1.22 -2.82
N TRP A 381 -0.69 0.89 -3.93
CA TRP A 381 -1.97 1.49 -4.26
C TRP A 381 -2.99 1.02 -3.20
N PRO A 382 -3.61 1.93 -2.42
CA PRO A 382 -4.59 1.54 -1.42
C PRO A 382 -5.74 0.72 -2.02
N ARG A 383 -6.16 -0.33 -1.30
CA ARG A 383 -7.22 -1.28 -1.69
C ARG A 383 -6.99 -1.99 -3.04
N SER A 384 -5.74 -2.04 -3.49
CA SER A 384 -5.33 -2.65 -4.75
C SER A 384 -4.16 -3.62 -4.52
N GLN A 385 -3.87 -4.44 -5.53
CA GLN A 385 -2.69 -5.30 -5.57
C GLN A 385 -1.49 -4.66 -6.27
N TYR A 386 -1.65 -3.43 -6.75
CA TYR A 386 -0.61 -2.71 -7.48
C TYR A 386 0.31 -1.95 -6.53
N VAL A 387 1.56 -1.80 -6.94
CA VAL A 387 2.54 -0.91 -6.33
C VAL A 387 2.74 0.27 -7.27
N VAL A 388 2.73 1.47 -6.72
CA VAL A 388 3.08 2.71 -7.42
C VAL A 388 4.52 3.08 -7.08
N PHE A 389 5.26 3.58 -8.06
CA PHE A 389 6.60 4.12 -7.88
C PHE A 389 6.91 5.14 -8.96
N VAL A 390 7.93 5.96 -8.73
CA VAL A 390 8.45 6.94 -9.68
C VAL A 390 9.84 6.52 -10.10
N SER A 391 10.13 6.63 -11.40
CA SER A 391 11.44 6.35 -11.98
C SER A 391 11.59 7.20 -13.24
N GLU A 392 12.70 7.93 -13.35
CA GLU A 392 12.91 8.97 -14.38
C GLU A 392 11.83 10.04 -14.39
N GLU A 393 11.38 10.46 -13.20
CA GLU A 393 10.30 11.45 -13.07
C GLU A 393 8.98 10.98 -13.72
N LYS A 394 8.82 9.69 -13.98
CA LYS A 394 7.57 9.13 -14.53
C LYS A 394 6.89 8.25 -13.51
N LEU A 395 5.58 8.41 -13.41
CA LEU A 395 4.73 7.58 -12.56
C LEU A 395 4.51 6.22 -13.21
N LYS A 396 4.82 5.15 -12.46
CA LYS A 396 4.72 3.76 -12.91
C LYS A 396 3.90 2.95 -11.93
N PHE A 397 3.16 1.99 -12.46
CA PHE A 397 2.35 1.03 -11.71
C PHE A 397 2.78 -0.38 -12.06
N ILE A 398 3.01 -1.21 -11.06
CA ILE A 398 3.34 -2.62 -11.25
C ILE A 398 2.30 -3.49 -10.57
N ASP A 399 1.77 -4.48 -11.30
CA ASP A 399 0.86 -5.47 -10.74
C ASP A 399 1.67 -6.49 -9.92
N ALA A 400 1.49 -6.50 -8.60
CA ALA A 400 2.23 -7.36 -7.69
C ALA A 400 1.47 -8.65 -7.31
N ALA A 401 0.50 -9.10 -8.11
CA ALA A 401 -0.24 -10.33 -7.84
C ALA A 401 0.70 -11.54 -7.64
N PRO A 402 0.52 -12.36 -6.59
CA PRO A 402 1.38 -13.50 -6.31
C PRO A 402 1.25 -14.65 -7.34
N GLU A 403 0.15 -14.70 -8.08
CA GLU A 403 -0.09 -15.72 -9.12
C GLU A 403 0.68 -15.46 -10.43
N MET A 404 1.26 -14.27 -10.59
CA MET A 404 1.97 -13.85 -11.81
C MET A 404 3.45 -14.26 -11.77
N ASN A 405 3.94 -14.82 -12.87
CA ASN A 405 5.36 -15.12 -13.06
C ASN A 405 6.15 -13.93 -13.61
N SER A 406 5.47 -13.01 -14.29
CA SER A 406 6.07 -11.80 -14.87
C SER A 406 5.18 -10.61 -14.57
N HIS A 407 5.78 -9.54 -14.04
CA HIS A 407 5.05 -8.34 -13.65
C HIS A 407 5.10 -7.28 -14.75
N TRP A 408 3.93 -6.80 -15.17
CA TRP A 408 3.83 -5.71 -16.14
C TRP A 408 3.84 -4.36 -15.46
N ILE A 409 4.59 -3.44 -16.07
CA ILE A 409 4.73 -2.07 -15.60
C ILE A 409 3.99 -1.17 -16.57
N THR A 410 2.96 -0.51 -16.07
CA THR A 410 2.25 0.54 -16.80
C THR A 410 2.88 1.89 -16.47
N GLU A 411 3.37 2.60 -17.48
CA GLU A 411 3.95 3.95 -17.35
C GLU A 411 2.90 5.01 -17.73
N ILE A 412 2.79 6.05 -16.92
CA ILE A 412 1.96 7.21 -17.21
C ILE A 412 2.83 8.29 -17.88
N LYS A 413 2.63 8.49 -19.18
CA LYS A 413 3.52 9.33 -20.01
C LYS A 413 3.32 10.83 -19.86
N ASN A 414 2.15 11.29 -19.43
CA ASN A 414 1.78 12.71 -19.52
C ASN A 414 2.23 13.57 -18.33
N THR A 415 2.91 12.99 -17.35
CA THR A 415 3.15 13.67 -16.07
C THR A 415 4.60 13.50 -15.64
N LYS A 416 5.36 14.59 -15.67
CA LYS A 416 6.68 14.66 -15.03
C LYS A 416 6.47 14.86 -13.52
N VAL A 417 6.75 13.82 -12.75
CA VAL A 417 6.55 13.76 -11.30
C VAL A 417 7.90 13.98 -10.60
N PRO A 418 8.15 15.17 -10.02
CA PRO A 418 9.32 15.38 -9.17
C PRO A 418 9.22 14.55 -7.88
N GLN A 419 10.34 14.46 -7.15
CA GLN A 419 10.47 13.84 -5.83
C GLN A 419 9.54 14.48 -4.79
N THR A 420 8.28 14.09 -4.79
CA THR A 420 7.22 14.65 -3.94
C THR A 420 6.26 13.55 -3.51
N LYS A 421 5.54 13.77 -2.42
CA LYS A 421 4.58 12.78 -1.92
C LYS A 421 3.44 12.55 -2.91
N ILE A 422 3.05 11.29 -3.04
CA ILE A 422 1.83 10.87 -3.75
C ILE A 422 0.73 10.65 -2.70
N GLN A 423 -0.44 11.22 -2.91
CA GLN A 423 -1.59 11.05 -2.03
C GLN A 423 -2.80 10.54 -2.78
N TRP A 424 -3.62 9.75 -2.10
CA TRP A 424 -4.76 9.07 -2.71
C TRP A 424 -6.08 9.69 -2.26
N ASP A 425 -7.06 9.72 -3.16
CA ASP A 425 -8.43 10.02 -2.76
C ASP A 425 -9.06 8.86 -1.96
N LYS A 426 -10.20 9.10 -1.29
CA LYS A 426 -10.83 8.15 -0.35
C LYS A 426 -11.23 6.83 -1.02
N ASN A 427 -11.50 6.88 -2.31
CA ASN A 427 -11.92 5.75 -3.12
C ASN A 427 -10.76 5.12 -3.89
N SER A 428 -9.56 5.70 -3.79
CA SER A 428 -8.33 5.28 -4.47
C SER A 428 -8.49 5.21 -5.99
N LYS A 429 -9.40 6.00 -6.55
CA LYS A 429 -9.60 6.16 -8.00
C LYS A 429 -8.83 7.35 -8.56
N ASN A 430 -8.48 8.30 -7.70
CA ASN A 430 -7.72 9.48 -8.06
C ASN A 430 -6.45 9.57 -7.22
N ILE A 431 -5.40 10.10 -7.83
CA ILE A 431 -4.17 10.48 -7.16
C ILE A 431 -4.01 11.99 -7.19
N PHE A 432 -3.47 12.51 -6.11
CA PHE A 432 -2.94 13.85 -6.01
C PHE A 432 -1.42 13.73 -5.97
N LEU A 433 -0.74 14.53 -6.78
CA LEU A 433 0.71 14.61 -6.79
C LEU A 433 1.13 16.00 -7.24
N VAL A 434 2.41 16.31 -7.06
CA VAL A 434 3.01 17.46 -7.73
C VAL A 434 3.46 17.00 -9.12
N ALA A 435 3.07 17.76 -10.15
CA ALA A 435 3.51 17.57 -11.52
C ALA A 435 4.21 18.84 -12.03
N GLU A 436 5.28 18.64 -12.80
CA GLU A 436 6.01 19.70 -13.49
C GLU A 436 5.44 19.88 -14.89
N ASN A 437 5.01 21.10 -15.22
CA ASN A 437 4.54 21.43 -16.56
C ASN A 437 5.71 21.76 -17.52
N GLU A 438 5.42 21.97 -18.80
CA GLU A 438 6.43 22.31 -19.83
C GLU A 438 7.26 23.57 -19.51
N GLN A 439 6.75 24.46 -18.67
CA GLN A 439 7.44 25.68 -18.22
C GLN A 439 8.30 25.45 -16.96
N GLY A 440 8.44 24.22 -16.48
CA GLY A 440 9.16 23.87 -15.26
C GLY A 440 8.43 24.27 -13.98
N LYS A 441 7.15 24.68 -14.05
CA LYS A 441 6.35 25.02 -12.87
C LYS A 441 5.74 23.76 -12.27
N ARG A 442 5.95 23.62 -10.96
CA ARG A 442 5.42 22.53 -10.15
C ARG A 442 4.04 22.89 -9.60
N ASN A 443 3.04 22.08 -9.94
CA ASN A 443 1.64 22.30 -9.60
C ASN A 443 1.08 21.05 -8.92
N ILE A 444 0.09 21.22 -8.04
CA ILE A 444 -0.67 20.08 -7.51
C ILE A 444 -1.74 19.74 -8.53
N VAL A 445 -1.70 18.50 -8.99
CA VAL A 445 -2.64 17.99 -9.97
C VAL A 445 -3.38 16.79 -9.40
N LYS A 446 -4.63 16.64 -9.85
CA LYS A 446 -5.45 15.47 -9.59
C LYS A 446 -5.53 14.66 -10.87
N ILE A 447 -5.10 13.40 -10.83
CA ILE A 447 -5.17 12.48 -11.97
C ILE A 447 -6.18 11.38 -11.64
N LYS A 448 -7.13 11.16 -12.55
CA LYS A 448 -8.10 10.07 -12.44
C LYS A 448 -7.55 8.82 -13.11
N LEU A 449 -7.35 7.76 -12.35
CA LEU A 449 -6.70 6.52 -12.82
C LEU A 449 -7.68 5.49 -13.36
N ILE A 450 -8.88 5.42 -12.80
CA ILE A 450 -9.91 4.45 -13.18
C ILE A 450 -11.23 5.19 -13.39
N GLU A 451 -11.96 4.82 -14.45
CA GLU A 451 -13.34 5.22 -14.64
C GLU A 451 -14.28 4.54 -13.64
N ASN A 452 -15.53 5.01 -13.57
CA ASN A 452 -16.44 4.60 -12.51
C ASN A 452 -16.95 3.17 -12.65
#